data_AF-A0A950G8X5-F1
#
_entry.id   AF-A0A950G8X5-F1
#
_cell.length_a   1.000
_cell.length_b   1.000
_cell.length_c   1.000
_cell.angle_alpha   90.00
_cell.angle_beta   90.00
_cell.angle_gamma   90.00
#
_symmetry.space_group_name_H-M   'P 1'
#
loop_
_entity.id
_entity.type
_entity.pdbx_description
1 polymer ?
#
loop_
_entity_poly.entity_id
_entity_poly.type
_entity_poly.pdbx_seq_one_letter_code
_entity_poly.pdbx_strand_id
1 'polypeptide(L)'
;MLEFARWFRQIVPGCDQSYVAAVANRVGVRESARVVGRHTLTRDEILNPKPCEHAIAQAAFPIDIHEPDKPSLSHTEQLSRPFGIPYGCLIADGLDNLLLAGRCISSTHEANGSVRITATCFATGEAAGVAAAMAARQGVTASNVTVAGVRQRLRDRGAIVDAG
;
A
#
# COMPACT_ATOMS: atom_id res chain seq x y z
N MET A 1 10.47 -0.15 26.39
CA MET A 1 9.74 -1.42 26.60
C MET A 1 9.35 -1.63 28.05
N LEU A 2 10.29 -1.84 28.98
CA LEU A 2 9.95 -2.02 30.39
C LEU A 2 9.29 -0.78 31.01
N GLU A 3 9.74 0.43 30.65
CA GLU A 3 9.07 1.68 31.06
C GLU A 3 7.64 1.77 30.53
N PHE A 4 7.40 1.43 29.25
CA PHE A 4 6.05 1.36 28.68
C PHE A 4 5.16 0.36 29.41
N ALA A 5 5.69 -0.81 29.78
CA ALA A 5 4.95 -1.82 30.55
C ALA A 5 4.67 -1.39 32.00
N ARG A 6 5.54 -0.58 32.63
CA ARG A 6 5.24 0.04 33.93
C ARG A 6 4.16 1.10 33.77
N TRP A 7 4.30 1.98 32.78
CA TRP A 7 3.32 3.03 32.49
C TRP A 7 1.93 2.45 32.23
N PHE A 8 1.82 1.39 31.42
CA PHE A 8 0.54 0.71 31.15
C PHE A 8 -0.14 0.22 32.43
N ARG A 9 0.62 -0.42 33.33
CA ARG A 9 0.10 -0.91 34.62
C ARG A 9 -0.35 0.20 35.55
N GLN A 10 0.28 1.38 35.49
CA GLN A 10 0.00 2.49 36.40
C GLN A 10 -1.11 3.41 35.90
N ILE A 11 -1.23 3.57 34.57
CA ILE A 11 -2.00 4.65 33.96
C ILE A 11 -3.21 4.14 33.17
N VAL A 12 -3.17 2.93 32.61
CA VAL A 12 -4.25 2.42 31.74
C VAL A 12 -5.21 1.56 32.58
N PRO A 13 -6.48 1.97 32.77
CA PRO A 13 -7.44 1.20 33.57
C PRO A 13 -7.62 -0.23 33.06
N GLY A 14 -7.63 -1.20 33.97
CA GLY A 14 -7.76 -2.62 33.65
C GLY A 14 -6.46 -3.30 33.20
N CYS A 15 -5.33 -2.58 33.19
CA CYS A 15 -4.03 -3.12 32.81
C CYS A 15 -3.07 -3.36 34.00
N ASP A 16 -3.55 -3.29 35.25
CA ASP A 16 -2.73 -3.38 36.48
C ASP A 16 -1.90 -4.67 36.57
N GLN A 17 -2.44 -5.77 36.02
CA GLN A 17 -1.80 -7.10 35.97
C GLN A 17 -1.20 -7.43 34.59
N SER A 18 -1.11 -6.44 33.69
CA SER A 18 -0.49 -6.65 32.37
C SER A 18 1.00 -6.94 32.48
N TYR A 19 1.53 -7.74 31.57
CA TYR A 19 2.94 -8.09 31.49
C TYR A 19 3.39 -8.17 30.03
N VAL A 20 4.70 -8.08 29.79
CA VAL A 20 5.27 -8.23 28.44
C VAL A 20 5.24 -9.71 28.07
N ALA A 21 4.30 -10.11 27.22
CA ALA A 21 4.16 -11.50 26.78
C ALA A 21 5.25 -11.92 25.77
N ALA A 22 5.64 -11.00 24.89
CA ALA A 22 6.66 -11.24 23.88
C ALA A 22 7.32 -9.94 23.45
N VAL A 23 8.54 -10.07 22.94
CA VAL A 23 9.27 -9.00 22.27
C VAL A 23 9.71 -9.53 20.90
N ALA A 24 9.71 -8.67 19.87
CA ALA A 24 10.22 -9.09 18.58
C ALA A 24 11.72 -9.43 18.72
N ASN A 25 12.08 -10.68 18.41
CA ASN A 25 13.47 -11.13 18.40
C ASN A 25 14.19 -10.83 17.07
N ARG A 26 13.50 -10.17 16.13
CA ARG A 26 14.00 -9.81 14.81
C ARG A 26 13.54 -8.41 14.42
N VAL A 27 14.36 -7.74 13.64
CA VAL A 27 14.01 -6.47 13.01
C VAL A 27 12.97 -6.74 11.92
N GLY A 28 11.86 -6.01 11.96
CA GLY A 28 10.85 -6.04 10.91
C GLY A 28 11.37 -5.32 9.67
N VAL A 29 11.66 -6.06 8.60
CA VAL A 29 12.03 -5.47 7.30
C VAL A 29 10.78 -4.79 6.72
N ARG A 30 10.79 -3.46 6.72
CA ARG A 30 9.67 -2.64 6.23
C ARG A 30 9.71 -2.43 4.73
N GLU A 31 10.89 -2.52 4.13
CA GLU A 31 11.11 -2.30 2.71
C GLU A 31 12.15 -3.29 2.17
N SER A 32 11.92 -3.76 0.94
CA SER A 32 12.81 -4.62 0.18
C SER A 32 12.86 -4.16 -1.27
N ALA A 33 13.47 -4.94 -2.15
CA ALA A 33 13.42 -4.73 -3.58
C ALA A 33 11.96 -4.57 -4.06
N ARG A 34 11.76 -3.62 -4.98
CA ARG A 34 10.53 -3.39 -5.75
C ARG A 34 10.84 -3.55 -7.23
N VAL A 35 9.82 -3.90 -7.99
CA VAL A 35 9.93 -3.99 -9.45
C VAL A 35 9.52 -2.64 -10.05
N VAL A 36 10.27 -2.18 -11.05
CA VAL A 36 9.87 -1.03 -11.86
C VAL A 36 8.69 -1.46 -12.72
N GLY A 37 7.56 -0.81 -12.53
CA GLY A 37 6.35 -1.03 -13.29
C GLY A 37 6.14 0.02 -14.38
N ARG A 38 5.14 -0.20 -15.24
CA ARG A 38 4.75 0.75 -16.30
C ARG A 38 4.34 2.12 -15.77
N HIS A 39 3.94 2.19 -14.50
CA HIS A 39 3.85 3.43 -13.73
C HIS A 39 4.64 3.27 -12.44
N THR A 40 5.35 4.31 -12.01
CA THR A 40 5.99 4.35 -10.68
C THR A 40 5.29 5.43 -9.87
N LEU A 41 4.53 5.03 -8.85
CA LEU A 41 3.84 5.99 -7.99
C LEU A 41 4.86 6.83 -7.23
N THR A 42 4.71 8.15 -7.28
CA THR A 42 5.66 9.10 -6.69
C THR A 42 5.14 9.75 -5.42
N ARG A 43 6.06 10.30 -4.61
CA ARG A 43 5.73 11.17 -3.47
C ARG A 43 4.83 12.34 -3.87
N ASP A 44 5.11 12.98 -5.00
CA ASP A 44 4.34 14.14 -5.46
C ASP A 44 2.89 13.76 -5.78
N GLU A 45 2.66 12.63 -6.44
CA GLU A 45 1.30 12.13 -6.72
C GLU A 45 0.50 11.80 -5.45
N ILE A 46 1.19 11.46 -4.36
CA ILE A 46 0.56 11.21 -3.06
C ILE A 46 0.23 12.51 -2.32
N LEU A 47 1.15 13.49 -2.34
CA LEU A 47 0.97 14.77 -1.64
C LEU A 47 0.04 15.72 -2.40
N ASN A 48 0.08 15.66 -3.73
CA ASN A 48 -0.69 16.48 -4.67
C ASN A 48 -1.55 15.60 -5.59
N PRO A 49 -2.50 14.82 -5.05
CA PRO A 49 -3.23 13.86 -5.84
C PRO A 49 -4.13 14.54 -6.87
N LYS A 50 -4.13 13.96 -8.07
CA LYS A 50 -5.01 14.31 -9.18
C LYS A 50 -6.00 13.17 -9.41
N PRO A 51 -7.19 13.47 -9.97
CA PRO A 51 -8.11 12.42 -10.41
C PRO A 51 -7.40 11.44 -11.34
N CYS A 52 -7.53 10.15 -11.06
CA CYS A 52 -6.88 9.09 -11.83
C CYS A 52 -7.92 8.09 -12.33
N GLU A 53 -8.28 8.19 -13.61
CA GLU A 53 -9.22 7.27 -14.26
C GLU A 53 -8.70 5.83 -14.33
N HIS A 54 -7.40 5.64 -14.12
CA HIS A 54 -6.72 4.37 -14.14
C HIS A 54 -6.43 3.81 -12.74
N ALA A 55 -6.97 4.42 -11.68
CA ALA A 55 -6.79 3.92 -10.31
C ALA A 55 -7.50 2.57 -10.11
N ILE A 56 -6.86 1.64 -9.42
CA ILE A 56 -7.45 0.33 -9.06
C ILE A 56 -7.57 0.12 -7.55
N ALA A 57 -7.08 1.07 -6.77
CA ALA A 57 -7.17 1.11 -5.32
C ALA A 57 -7.05 2.56 -4.87
N GLN A 58 -7.60 2.85 -3.70
CA GLN A 58 -7.44 4.13 -3.02
C GLN A 58 -6.63 3.92 -1.75
N ALA A 59 -5.74 4.86 -1.46
CA ALA A 59 -4.97 4.89 -0.22
C ALA A 59 -5.04 6.29 0.42
N ALA A 60 -4.92 6.33 1.74
CA ALA A 60 -5.00 7.55 2.54
C ALA A 60 -4.04 7.54 3.74
N PHE A 61 -3.07 6.63 3.75
CA PHE A 61 -2.12 6.54 4.85
C PHE A 61 -1.00 7.57 4.66
N PRO A 62 -0.63 8.36 5.69
CA PRO A 62 0.51 9.27 5.62
C PRO A 62 1.79 8.59 5.12
N ILE A 63 2.69 9.36 4.52
CA ILE A 63 4.00 8.82 4.14
C ILE A 63 4.79 8.57 5.42
N ASP A 64 5.03 7.31 5.78
CA ASP A 64 5.75 6.89 6.99
C ASP A 64 7.15 6.36 6.66
N ILE A 65 8.14 7.23 6.81
CA ILE A 65 9.57 6.94 6.60
C ILE A 65 10.34 7.29 7.87
N HIS A 66 11.10 6.33 8.37
CA HIS A 66 11.96 6.55 9.53
C HIS A 66 13.37 6.90 9.07
N GLU A 67 13.85 8.07 9.51
CA GLU A 67 15.26 8.43 9.40
C GLU A 67 16.07 7.69 10.46
N PRO A 68 17.06 6.86 10.08
CA PRO A 68 17.88 6.11 11.03
C PRO A 68 18.63 7.02 12.02
N ASP A 69 19.06 8.20 11.53
CA ASP A 69 19.92 9.12 12.28
C ASP A 69 19.14 10.21 13.04
N LYS A 70 17.82 10.29 12.85
CA LYS A 70 16.95 11.28 13.50
C LYS A 70 15.69 10.62 14.06
N PRO A 71 15.81 9.86 15.16
CA PRO A 71 14.64 9.27 15.81
C PRO A 71 13.68 10.38 16.25
N SER A 72 12.44 10.30 15.75
CA SER A 72 11.36 11.26 16.02
C SER A 72 10.10 10.49 16.40
N LEU A 73 9.17 11.15 17.09
CA LEU A 73 7.82 10.61 17.27
C LEU A 73 6.88 11.07 16.15
N SER A 74 7.34 11.97 15.29
CA SER A 74 6.65 12.50 14.12
C SER A 74 7.51 12.24 12.87
N HIS A 75 7.21 11.15 12.18
CA HIS A 75 7.90 10.67 10.97
C HIS A 75 6.98 10.64 9.74
N THR A 76 5.79 11.21 9.87
CA THR A 76 4.74 11.10 8.87
C THR A 76 4.55 12.40 8.13
N GLU A 77 4.59 12.36 6.81
CA GLU A 77 4.08 13.45 5.99
C GLU A 77 2.58 13.28 5.80
N GLN A 78 1.81 14.23 6.32
CA GLN A 78 0.36 14.18 6.30
C GLN A 78 -0.17 14.42 4.88
N LEU A 79 -1.27 13.73 4.56
CA LEU A 79 -1.93 13.87 3.27
C LEU A 79 -3.07 14.89 3.36
N SER A 80 -3.28 15.64 2.28
CA SER A 80 -4.42 16.56 2.17
C SER A 80 -5.73 15.83 1.85
N ARG A 81 -5.66 14.70 1.14
CA ARG A 81 -6.80 13.86 0.74
C ARG A 81 -6.30 12.47 0.31
N PRO A 82 -7.18 11.47 0.16
CA PRO A 82 -6.82 10.18 -0.41
C PRO A 82 -6.31 10.30 -1.85
N PHE A 83 -5.51 9.32 -2.28
CA PHE A 83 -4.95 9.24 -3.63
C PHE A 83 -5.25 7.87 -4.27
N GLY A 84 -5.24 7.83 -5.60
CA GLY A 84 -5.44 6.61 -6.38
C GLY A 84 -4.13 5.91 -6.69
N ILE A 85 -4.15 4.58 -6.75
CA ILE A 85 -3.02 3.76 -7.21
C ILE A 85 -3.30 3.32 -8.65
N PRO A 86 -2.55 3.85 -9.64
CA PRO A 86 -2.75 3.49 -11.04
C PRO A 86 -2.50 2.01 -11.31
N TYR A 87 -3.26 1.42 -12.25
CA TYR A 87 -3.06 0.03 -12.67
C TYR A 87 -1.63 -0.25 -13.16
N GLY A 88 -0.98 0.74 -13.78
CA GLY A 88 0.41 0.62 -14.23
C GLY A 88 1.41 0.32 -13.11
N CYS A 89 1.09 0.63 -11.84
CA CYS A 89 1.91 0.24 -10.69
C CYS A 89 1.96 -1.27 -10.47
N LEU A 90 0.98 -1.99 -10.99
CA LEU A 90 0.85 -3.44 -10.85
C LEU A 90 1.45 -4.19 -12.05
N ILE A 91 1.80 -3.52 -13.14
CA ILE A 91 2.34 -4.17 -14.35
C ILE A 91 3.85 -3.95 -14.39
N ALA A 92 4.62 -5.03 -14.36
CA ALA A 92 6.07 -4.95 -14.50
C ALA A 92 6.47 -4.33 -15.85
N ASP A 93 7.48 -3.45 -15.84
CA ASP A 93 8.00 -2.88 -17.08
C ASP A 93 8.72 -3.96 -17.91
N GLY A 94 8.50 -3.95 -19.23
CA GLY A 94 9.03 -4.96 -20.15
C GLY A 94 8.44 -6.38 -20.05
N LEU A 95 7.47 -6.64 -19.15
CA LEU A 95 6.80 -7.93 -19.03
C LEU A 95 5.28 -7.79 -19.04
N ASP A 96 4.63 -8.37 -20.04
CA ASP A 96 3.20 -8.17 -20.26
C ASP A 96 2.32 -9.07 -19.39
N ASN A 97 2.87 -10.15 -18.85
CA ASN A 97 2.15 -11.19 -18.11
C ASN A 97 2.51 -11.26 -16.61
N LEU A 98 3.29 -10.30 -16.09
CA LEU A 98 3.68 -10.27 -14.68
C LEU A 98 2.96 -9.14 -13.92
N LEU A 99 2.12 -9.54 -12.97
CA LEU A 99 1.44 -8.64 -12.03
C LEU A 99 2.16 -8.56 -10.69
N LEU A 100 2.28 -7.34 -10.16
CA LEU A 100 2.78 -7.01 -8.84
C LEU A 100 1.58 -6.79 -7.90
N ALA A 101 1.73 -7.13 -6.63
CA ALA A 101 0.67 -6.99 -5.64
C ALA A 101 1.23 -6.68 -4.25
N GLY A 102 0.58 -5.76 -3.54
CA GLY A 102 0.99 -5.38 -2.20
C GLY A 102 2.31 -4.61 -2.14
N ARG A 103 3.20 -4.99 -1.23
CA ARG A 103 4.43 -4.24 -0.91
C ARG A 103 5.43 -4.11 -2.07
N CYS A 104 5.29 -4.91 -3.12
CA CYS A 104 6.21 -4.93 -4.26
C CYS A 104 5.73 -4.15 -5.49
N ILE A 105 4.57 -3.48 -5.41
CA ILE A 105 4.10 -2.61 -6.48
C ILE A 105 5.11 -1.48 -6.76
N SER A 106 5.06 -0.95 -7.97
CA SER A 106 6.01 0.05 -8.43
C SER A 106 5.73 1.43 -7.80
N SER A 107 6.66 1.88 -6.97
CA SER A 107 6.62 3.17 -6.29
C SER A 107 8.02 3.67 -5.94
N THR A 108 8.18 4.99 -5.75
CA THR A 108 9.38 5.55 -5.11
C THR A 108 9.50 5.06 -3.67
N HIS A 109 10.68 5.26 -3.06
CA HIS A 109 10.92 4.91 -1.66
C HIS A 109 9.90 5.56 -0.73
N GLU A 110 9.65 6.84 -0.94
CA GLU A 110 8.74 7.62 -0.12
C GLU A 110 7.29 7.21 -0.32
N ALA A 111 6.88 7.02 -1.58
CA ALA A 111 5.54 6.55 -1.88
C ALA A 111 5.26 5.17 -1.27
N ASN A 112 6.26 4.28 -1.28
CA ASN A 112 6.16 2.97 -0.65
C ASN A 112 5.85 3.08 0.85
N GLY A 113 6.38 4.10 1.53
CA GLY A 113 6.09 4.41 2.94
C GLY A 113 4.60 4.56 3.24
N SER A 114 3.81 4.99 2.26
CA SER A 114 2.35 5.11 2.36
C SER A 114 1.61 3.87 1.86
N VAL A 115 2.01 3.28 0.72
CA VAL A 115 1.22 2.22 0.07
C VAL A 115 1.50 0.80 0.58
N ARG A 116 2.58 0.59 1.33
CA ARG A 116 2.95 -0.75 1.86
C ARG A 116 2.15 -1.22 3.07
N ILE A 117 1.15 -0.44 3.51
CA ILE A 117 0.30 -0.82 4.64
C ILE A 117 -0.68 -1.93 4.27
N THR A 118 -1.13 -2.69 5.26
CA THR A 118 -1.95 -3.90 5.07
C THR A 118 -3.21 -3.65 4.25
N ALA A 119 -3.95 -2.56 4.52
CA ALA A 119 -5.19 -2.25 3.80
C ALA A 119 -4.94 -2.02 2.30
N THR A 120 -3.96 -1.18 1.97
CA THR A 120 -3.56 -0.91 0.58
C THR A 120 -3.01 -2.18 -0.11
N CYS A 121 -2.29 -3.02 0.65
CA CYS A 121 -1.80 -4.29 0.12
C CYS A 121 -2.94 -5.26 -0.24
N PHE A 122 -3.99 -5.32 0.58
CA PHE A 122 -5.17 -6.10 0.25
C PHE A 122 -5.89 -5.55 -0.99
N ALA A 123 -6.09 -4.23 -1.08
CA ALA A 123 -6.76 -3.62 -2.22
C ALA A 123 -6.01 -3.87 -3.55
N THR A 124 -4.69 -3.66 -3.55
CA THR A 124 -3.86 -3.92 -4.74
C THR A 124 -3.74 -5.41 -5.06
N GLY A 125 -3.75 -6.28 -4.04
CA GLY A 125 -3.82 -7.73 -4.23
C GLY A 125 -5.13 -8.20 -4.87
N GLU A 126 -6.26 -7.65 -4.45
CA GLU A 126 -7.56 -7.92 -5.09
C GLU A 126 -7.57 -7.45 -6.54
N ALA A 127 -7.10 -6.23 -6.81
CA ALA A 127 -7.00 -5.68 -8.16
C ALA A 127 -6.13 -6.56 -9.08
N ALA A 128 -4.97 -6.99 -8.60
CA ALA A 128 -4.09 -7.92 -9.33
C ALA A 128 -4.80 -9.26 -9.62
N GLY A 129 -5.50 -9.82 -8.63
CA GLY A 129 -6.25 -11.07 -8.81
C GLY A 129 -7.40 -10.95 -9.82
N VAL A 130 -8.15 -9.85 -9.77
CA VAL A 130 -9.20 -9.52 -10.75
C VAL A 130 -8.60 -9.41 -12.16
N ALA A 131 -7.51 -8.66 -12.30
CA ALA A 131 -6.83 -8.49 -13.57
C ALA A 131 -6.30 -9.82 -14.15
N ALA A 132 -5.65 -10.64 -13.33
CA ALA A 132 -5.16 -11.96 -13.73
C ALA A 132 -6.30 -12.87 -14.20
N ALA A 133 -7.42 -12.89 -13.48
CA ALA A 133 -8.59 -13.68 -13.86
C ALA A 133 -9.23 -13.20 -15.17
N MET A 134 -9.26 -11.89 -15.41
CA MET A 134 -9.72 -11.31 -16.67
C MET A 134 -8.80 -11.66 -17.83
N ALA A 135 -7.48 -11.49 -17.65
CA ALA A 135 -6.46 -11.84 -18.63
C ALA A 135 -6.60 -13.31 -19.08
N ALA A 136 -6.67 -14.23 -18.11
CA ALA A 136 -6.82 -15.66 -18.38
C ALA A 136 -8.11 -16.00 -19.14
N ARG A 137 -9.24 -15.35 -18.81
CA ARG A 137 -10.54 -15.60 -19.48
C ARG A 137 -10.62 -15.03 -20.88
N GLN A 138 -9.97 -13.90 -21.12
CA GLN A 138 -10.01 -13.21 -22.42
C GLN A 138 -8.91 -13.71 -23.36
N GLY A 139 -7.96 -14.52 -22.88
CA GLY A 139 -6.81 -14.95 -23.67
C GLY A 139 -5.84 -13.81 -23.99
N VAL A 140 -5.75 -12.82 -23.10
CA VAL A 140 -4.85 -11.66 -23.24
C VAL A 140 -3.84 -11.61 -22.10
N THR A 141 -2.78 -10.83 -22.25
CA THR A 141 -1.81 -10.58 -21.19
C THR A 141 -2.37 -9.61 -20.14
N ALA A 142 -1.80 -9.60 -18.92
CA ALA A 142 -2.23 -8.70 -17.85
C ALA A 142 -2.13 -7.22 -18.25
N SER A 143 -1.13 -6.88 -19.06
CA SER A 143 -0.97 -5.54 -19.63
C SER A 143 -2.09 -5.09 -20.57
N ASN A 144 -2.80 -6.05 -21.18
CA ASN A 144 -3.81 -5.81 -22.21
C ASN A 144 -5.23 -5.91 -21.67
N VAL A 145 -5.39 -6.15 -20.36
CA VAL A 145 -6.69 -6.05 -19.69
C VAL A 145 -7.11 -4.60 -19.60
N THR A 146 -8.37 -4.30 -19.94
CA THR A 146 -8.89 -2.94 -19.83
C THR A 146 -9.02 -2.52 -18.36
N VAL A 147 -8.40 -1.39 -18.00
CA VAL A 147 -8.46 -0.86 -16.63
C VAL A 147 -9.90 -0.56 -16.21
N ALA A 148 -10.74 -0.10 -17.14
CA ALA A 148 -12.16 0.10 -16.91
C ALA A 148 -12.88 -1.20 -16.51
N GLY A 149 -12.54 -2.34 -17.13
CA GLY A 149 -13.10 -3.64 -16.78
C GLY A 149 -12.65 -4.11 -15.39
N VAL A 150 -11.38 -3.90 -15.04
CA VAL A 150 -10.86 -4.19 -13.69
C VAL A 150 -11.60 -3.35 -12.65
N ARG A 151 -11.68 -2.04 -12.88
CA ARG A 151 -12.40 -1.09 -12.00
C ARG A 151 -13.86 -1.47 -11.84
N GLN A 152 -14.55 -1.82 -12.92
CA GLN A 152 -15.94 -2.26 -12.83
C GLN A 152 -16.06 -3.51 -11.95
N ARG A 153 -15.21 -4.51 -12.17
CA ARG A 153 -15.26 -5.77 -11.41
C ARG A 153 -14.93 -5.59 -9.92
N LEU A 154 -14.08 -4.62 -9.60
CA LEU A 154 -13.78 -4.19 -8.24
C LEU A 154 -14.99 -3.48 -7.61
N ARG A 155 -15.64 -2.55 -8.32
CA ARG A 155 -16.86 -1.87 -7.85
C ARG A 155 -18.01 -2.84 -7.62
N ASP A 156 -18.20 -3.84 -8.48
CA ASP A 156 -19.21 -4.89 -8.30
C ASP A 156 -19.03 -5.67 -6.98
N ARG A 157 -17.82 -5.67 -6.42
CA ARG A 157 -17.46 -6.30 -5.14
C ARG A 157 -17.46 -5.31 -3.96
N GLY A 158 -17.84 -4.06 -4.19
CA GLY A 158 -17.89 -3.00 -3.19
C GLY A 158 -16.56 -2.28 -2.95
N ALA A 159 -15.54 -2.48 -3.79
CA ALA A 159 -14.27 -1.78 -3.65
C ALA A 159 -14.38 -0.31 -4.09
N ILE A 160 -13.66 0.57 -3.39
CA ILE A 160 -13.56 1.99 -3.70
C ILE A 160 -12.33 2.21 -4.59
N VAL A 161 -12.57 2.62 -5.84
CA VAL A 161 -11.52 2.84 -6.85
C VAL A 161 -11.49 4.27 -7.40
N ASP A 162 -12.43 5.11 -6.96
CA ASP A 162 -12.53 6.50 -7.37
C ASP A 162 -11.85 7.38 -6.32
N ALA A 163 -10.60 7.75 -6.58
CA ALA A 163 -9.88 8.71 -5.76
C ALA A 163 -10.08 10.12 -6.34
N GLY A 164 -10.99 10.88 -5.69
CA GLY A 164 -11.16 12.34 -5.73
C GLY A 164 -10.91 13.05 -7.05
#